data_AF-Q8CV41-F1
#
_entry.id   AF-Q8CV41-F1
#
_cell.length_a   1.000
_cell.length_b   1.000
_cell.length_c   1.000
_cell.angle_alpha   90.00
_cell.angle_beta   90.00
_cell.angle_gamma   90.00
#
_symmetry.space_group_name_H-M   'P 1'
#
loop_
_entity.id
_entity.type
_entity.pdbx_description
1 polymer ?
#
loop_
_entity_poly.entity_id
_entity_poly.type
_entity_poly.pdbx_seq_one_letter_code
_entity_poly.pdbx_strand_id
1 'polypeptide(L)'
;MSLYNIGIKPFNIGKITLKNRVGVAPMTRISATEEGFVTNKMVNYYGSFAEGGFVLIITEDTYINDKYSQTYYDQPGIAFDEQAHEWKKVVDAVHSAGSKIFMQLQHTGPLSQGNRFANETVAPSSIQPNQQ
;
A
#
# COMPACT_ATOMS: atom_id res chain seq x y z
N MET A 1 -5.44 -22.33 -28.17
CA MET A 1 -5.24 -22.08 -26.73
C MET A 1 -6.45 -21.34 -26.22
N SER A 2 -7.13 -21.86 -25.20
CA SER A 2 -8.31 -21.19 -24.60
C SER A 2 -7.87 -19.97 -23.78
N LEU A 3 -8.55 -18.83 -23.97
CA LEU A 3 -8.32 -17.57 -23.24
C LEU A 3 -8.46 -17.74 -21.71
N TYR A 4 -9.18 -18.77 -21.26
CA TYR A 4 -9.43 -19.08 -19.86
C TYR A 4 -8.16 -19.41 -19.04
N ASN A 5 -7.03 -19.73 -19.69
CA ASN A 5 -5.82 -20.17 -18.98
C ASN A 5 -4.77 -19.08 -18.77
N ILE A 6 -5.01 -17.82 -19.18
CA ILE A 6 -3.98 -16.77 -19.04
C ILE A 6 -3.78 -16.35 -17.58
N GLY A 7 -4.83 -16.33 -16.77
CA GLY A 7 -4.79 -15.86 -15.38
C GLY A 7 -4.06 -16.81 -14.42
N ILE A 8 -4.00 -18.11 -14.71
CA ILE A 8 -3.46 -19.15 -13.82
C ILE A 8 -2.04 -19.60 -14.17
N LYS A 9 -1.44 -19.05 -15.23
CA LYS A 9 -0.06 -19.38 -15.62
C LYS A 9 0.96 -18.54 -14.85
N PRO A 10 2.11 -19.11 -14.45
CA PRO A 10 3.20 -18.36 -13.87
C PRO A 10 3.63 -17.17 -14.73
N PHE A 11 4.14 -16.14 -14.07
CA PHE A 11 4.63 -14.91 -14.70
C PHE A 11 5.79 -14.33 -13.91
N ASN A 12 6.73 -13.69 -14.60
CA ASN A 12 7.89 -13.06 -13.96
C ASN A 12 7.78 -11.54 -14.07
N ILE A 13 7.97 -10.86 -12.94
CA ILE A 13 8.22 -9.41 -12.87
C ILE A 13 9.71 -9.24 -12.55
N GLY A 14 10.53 -8.99 -13.59
CA GLY A 14 11.99 -9.01 -13.42
C GLY A 14 12.47 -10.36 -12.88
N LYS A 15 13.07 -10.35 -11.68
CA LYS A 15 13.57 -11.56 -10.98
C LYS A 15 12.52 -12.22 -10.08
N ILE A 16 11.31 -11.67 -9.98
CA ILE A 16 10.26 -12.13 -9.08
C ILE A 16 9.30 -13.03 -9.86
N THR A 17 9.25 -14.31 -9.48
CA THR A 17 8.31 -15.28 -10.03
C THR A 17 7.00 -15.29 -9.24
N LEU A 18 5.89 -15.13 -9.96
CA LEU A 18 4.52 -15.24 -9.48
C LEU A 18 3.91 -16.55 -9.99
N LYS A 19 3.16 -17.25 -9.14
CA LYS A 19 2.55 -18.55 -9.48
C LYS A 19 1.39 -18.42 -10.47
N ASN A 20 0.77 -17.24 -10.55
CA ASN A 20 -0.30 -16.90 -11.47
C ASN A 20 -0.25 -15.39 -11.80
N ARG A 21 -1.30 -14.83 -12.42
CA ARG A 21 -1.36 -13.41 -12.85
C ARG A 21 -2.46 -12.62 -12.13
N VAL A 22 -2.98 -13.14 -11.04
CA VAL A 22 -4.05 -12.50 -10.26
C VAL A 22 -3.43 -11.80 -9.06
N GLY A 23 -3.61 -10.48 -9.02
CA GLY A 23 -3.13 -9.65 -7.92
C GLY A 23 -4.22 -8.79 -7.32
N VAL A 24 -3.94 -8.27 -6.14
CA VAL A 24 -4.78 -7.31 -5.43
C VAL A 24 -4.28 -5.91 -5.77
N ALA A 25 -5.17 -5.11 -6.37
CA ALA A 25 -4.92 -3.69 -6.62
C ALA A 25 -4.81 -2.93 -5.28
N PRO A 26 -4.09 -1.80 -5.25
CA PRO A 26 -4.05 -0.98 -4.06
C PRO A 26 -5.46 -0.46 -3.68
N MET A 27 -5.78 -0.51 -2.39
CA MET A 27 -7.07 -0.08 -1.86
C MET A 27 -6.88 0.62 -0.52
N THR A 28 -7.00 1.94 -0.49
CA THR A 28 -6.82 2.75 0.72
C THR A 28 -7.93 2.51 1.74
N ARG A 29 -7.56 2.26 3.01
CA ARG A 29 -8.48 1.84 4.07
C ARG A 29 -8.46 2.70 5.33
N ILE A 30 -7.50 3.63 5.47
CA ILE A 30 -7.33 4.50 6.64
C ILE A 30 -7.39 3.70 7.96
N SER A 31 -6.56 2.66 8.04
CA SER A 31 -6.62 1.67 9.12
C SER A 31 -5.32 1.49 9.89
N ALA A 32 -4.37 2.41 9.68
CA ALA A 32 -3.18 2.53 10.50
C ALA A 32 -3.53 3.17 11.86
N THR A 33 -2.54 3.24 12.75
CA THR A 33 -2.65 4.17 13.88
C THR A 33 -2.49 5.61 13.41
N GLU A 34 -2.75 6.57 14.28
CA GLU A 34 -2.54 7.99 13.98
C GLU A 34 -1.07 8.31 13.65
N GLU A 35 -0.12 7.55 14.21
CA GLU A 35 1.32 7.61 13.90
C GLU A 35 1.68 6.95 12.56
N GLY A 36 0.71 6.38 11.84
CA GLY A 36 0.91 5.65 10.59
C GLY A 36 1.48 4.25 10.78
N PHE A 37 1.37 3.66 11.98
CA PHE A 37 1.82 2.29 12.24
C PHE A 37 0.82 1.24 11.77
N VAL A 38 1.35 0.10 11.36
CA VAL A 38 0.57 -1.06 10.97
C VAL A 38 -0.24 -1.58 12.16
N THR A 39 -1.52 -1.84 11.95
CA THR A 39 -2.39 -2.47 12.94
C THR A 39 -2.56 -3.97 12.67
N ASN A 40 -3.00 -4.73 13.67
CA ASN A 40 -3.35 -6.15 13.48
C ASN A 40 -4.44 -6.34 12.41
N LYS A 41 -5.34 -5.35 12.25
CA LYS A 41 -6.36 -5.35 11.20
C LYS A 41 -5.73 -5.35 9.80
N MET A 42 -4.67 -4.56 9.60
CA MET A 42 -3.93 -4.52 8.33
C MET A 42 -3.20 -5.85 8.07
N VAL A 43 -2.55 -6.41 9.09
CA VAL A 43 -1.86 -7.72 8.99
C VAL A 43 -2.84 -8.80 8.52
N ASN A 44 -4.00 -8.90 9.18
CA ASN A 44 -5.04 -9.86 8.82
C ASN A 44 -5.63 -9.57 7.43
N TYR A 45 -5.84 -8.30 7.09
CA TYR A 45 -6.40 -7.90 5.80
C TYR A 45 -5.50 -8.36 4.63
N TYR A 46 -4.22 -8.00 4.66
CA TYR A 46 -3.29 -8.41 3.60
C TYR A 46 -2.99 -9.91 3.62
N GLY A 47 -2.83 -10.51 4.81
CA GLY A 47 -2.62 -11.95 4.97
C GLY A 47 -3.76 -12.77 4.34
N SER A 48 -5.01 -12.35 4.56
CA SER A 48 -6.18 -13.07 4.03
C SER A 48 -6.23 -13.13 2.50
N PHE A 49 -5.74 -12.09 1.80
CA PHE A 49 -5.64 -12.15 0.34
C PHE A 49 -4.58 -13.16 -0.12
N ALA A 50 -3.45 -13.22 0.58
CA ALA A 50 -2.40 -14.17 0.25
C ALA A 50 -2.87 -15.61 0.46
N GLU A 51 -3.54 -15.87 1.60
CA GLU A 51 -4.19 -17.15 1.90
C GLU A 51 -5.29 -17.52 0.89
N GLY A 52 -6.02 -16.51 0.39
CA GLY A 52 -7.02 -16.66 -0.67
C GLY A 52 -6.47 -16.95 -2.07
N GLY A 53 -5.14 -17.00 -2.24
CA GLY A 53 -4.49 -17.40 -3.49
C GLY A 53 -4.11 -16.25 -4.44
N PHE A 54 -4.23 -14.99 -4.00
CA PHE A 54 -3.68 -13.86 -4.73
C PHE A 54 -2.17 -13.84 -4.61
N VAL A 55 -1.45 -13.89 -5.73
CA VAL A 55 0.02 -14.10 -5.74
C VAL A 55 0.82 -12.81 -5.66
N LEU A 56 0.19 -11.68 -5.97
CA LEU A 56 0.75 -10.34 -5.82
C LEU A 56 -0.25 -9.47 -5.07
N ILE A 57 0.22 -8.81 -4.03
CA ILE A 57 -0.54 -7.84 -3.26
C ILE A 57 0.17 -6.50 -3.41
N ILE A 58 -0.58 -5.45 -3.70
CA ILE A 58 -0.08 -4.08 -3.64
C ILE A 58 -0.73 -3.43 -2.41
N THR A 59 0.08 -2.84 -1.53
CA THR A 59 -0.43 -2.17 -0.34
C THR A 59 -1.35 -1.01 -0.71
N GLU A 60 -2.10 -0.52 0.25
CA GLU A 60 -2.66 0.82 0.20
C GLU A 60 -1.59 1.91 0.08
N ASP A 61 -2.06 3.11 -0.24
CA ASP A 61 -1.23 4.31 -0.36
C ASP A 61 -0.45 4.57 0.93
N THR A 62 0.87 4.51 0.84
CA THR A 62 1.77 4.68 1.99
C THR A 62 2.56 5.97 1.85
N TYR A 63 2.41 6.90 2.80
CA TYR A 63 3.05 8.21 2.71
C TYR A 63 4.56 8.12 2.98
N ILE A 64 5.35 8.92 2.23
CA ILE A 64 6.82 8.86 2.27
C ILE A 64 7.50 9.97 3.09
N ASN A 65 6.73 10.95 3.55
CA ASN A 65 7.18 11.94 4.53
C ASN A 65 5.98 12.45 5.34
N ASP A 66 6.27 12.99 6.52
CA ASP A 66 5.29 13.52 7.47
C ASP A 66 4.68 14.85 6.99
N LYS A 67 5.50 15.75 6.44
CA LYS A 67 5.09 17.13 6.19
C LYS A 67 4.14 17.28 5.00
N TYR A 68 4.31 16.50 3.94
CA TYR A 68 3.73 16.79 2.63
C TYR A 68 3.08 15.61 1.91
N SER A 69 3.31 14.37 2.36
CA SER A 69 2.81 13.17 1.66
C SER A 69 1.52 12.59 2.24
N GLN A 70 1.25 12.78 3.54
CA GLN A 70 0.04 12.25 4.16
C GLN A 70 -1.19 12.94 3.59
N THR A 71 -2.15 12.12 3.16
CA THR A 71 -3.38 12.54 2.48
C THR A 71 -4.60 12.39 3.37
N TYR A 72 -4.60 11.38 4.24
CA TYR A 72 -5.70 11.05 5.13
C TYR A 72 -5.17 10.87 6.56
N TYR A 73 -6.01 11.17 7.55
CA TYR A 73 -5.81 10.65 8.90
C TYR A 73 -5.79 9.11 8.86
N ASP A 74 -4.99 8.51 9.74
CA ASP A 74 -4.84 7.06 9.88
C ASP A 74 -4.40 6.33 8.59
N GLN A 75 -3.78 7.08 7.67
CA GLN A 75 -3.02 6.52 6.55
C GLN A 75 -1.72 5.89 7.05
N PRO A 76 -1.29 4.72 6.55
CA PRO A 76 -0.01 4.17 6.95
C PRO A 76 1.16 4.96 6.33
N GLY A 77 2.29 4.98 7.05
CA GLY A 77 3.51 5.65 6.63
C GLY A 77 4.66 4.69 6.32
N ILE A 78 5.67 5.21 5.63
CA ILE A 78 7.01 4.62 5.50
C ILE A 78 8.10 5.72 5.59
N ALA A 79 7.77 6.82 6.25
CA ALA A 79 8.63 7.98 6.43
C ALA A 79 9.68 7.78 7.54
N PHE A 80 9.38 6.92 8.51
CA PHE A 80 10.20 6.67 9.69
C PHE A 80 10.58 5.19 9.81
N ASP A 81 11.73 4.90 10.42
CA ASP A 81 12.23 3.53 10.60
C ASP A 81 11.26 2.67 11.42
N GLU A 82 10.59 3.26 12.40
CA GLU A 82 9.56 2.60 13.20
C GLU A 82 8.39 2.12 12.33
N GLN A 83 7.99 2.92 11.35
CA GLN A 83 6.93 2.53 10.40
C GLN A 83 7.40 1.38 9.51
N ALA A 84 8.65 1.43 9.03
CA ALA A 84 9.24 0.34 8.26
C ALA A 84 9.31 -0.96 9.06
N HIS A 85 9.69 -0.89 10.34
CA HIS A 85 9.68 -2.04 11.25
C HIS A 85 8.27 -2.63 11.43
N GLU A 86 7.25 -1.77 11.55
CA GLU A 86 5.86 -2.21 11.68
C GLU A 86 5.34 -2.92 10.42
N TRP A 87 5.72 -2.44 9.22
CA TRP A 87 5.38 -3.10 7.95
C TRP A 87 5.92 -4.52 7.80
N LYS A 88 7.00 -4.86 8.52
CA LYS A 88 7.53 -6.23 8.53
C LYS A 88 6.47 -7.26 8.91
N LYS A 89 5.54 -6.93 9.80
CA LYS A 89 4.44 -7.83 10.22
C LYS A 89 3.53 -8.21 9.05
N VAL A 90 3.17 -7.24 8.21
CA VAL A 90 2.37 -7.48 7.00
C VAL A 90 3.16 -8.28 5.96
N VAL A 91 4.43 -7.90 5.73
CA VAL A 91 5.30 -8.59 4.79
C VAL A 91 5.48 -10.06 5.18
N ASP A 92 5.73 -10.33 6.46
CA ASP A 92 5.91 -11.68 6.98
C ASP A 92 4.61 -12.51 6.85
N ALA A 93 3.43 -11.93 7.12
CA ALA A 93 2.15 -12.60 6.92
C ALA A 93 1.91 -12.99 5.45
N VAL A 94 2.13 -12.06 4.51
CA VAL A 94 1.96 -12.32 3.07
C VAL A 94 2.97 -13.32 2.54
N HIS A 95 4.24 -13.22 2.96
CA HIS A 95 5.28 -14.14 2.53
C HIS A 95 5.09 -15.55 3.10
N SER A 96 4.59 -15.68 4.33
CA SER A 96 4.29 -16.98 4.95
C SER A 96 3.21 -17.75 4.18
N ALA A 97 2.25 -17.05 3.56
CA ALA A 97 1.25 -17.63 2.67
C ALA A 97 1.75 -17.86 1.23
N GLY A 98 3.01 -17.50 0.92
CA GLY A 98 3.66 -17.80 -0.35
C GLY A 98 3.37 -16.81 -1.48
N SER A 99 2.86 -15.63 -1.16
CA SER A 99 2.60 -14.54 -2.11
C SER A 99 3.70 -13.47 -2.05
N LYS A 100 3.65 -12.51 -2.97
CA LYS A 100 4.54 -11.35 -3.01
C LYS A 100 3.76 -10.10 -2.66
N ILE A 101 4.43 -9.12 -2.03
CA ILE A 101 3.84 -7.82 -1.71
C ILE A 101 4.73 -6.69 -2.20
N PHE A 102 4.14 -5.70 -2.87
CA PHE A 102 4.76 -4.43 -3.23
C PHE A 102 4.09 -3.29 -2.48
N MET A 103 4.88 -2.31 -2.06
CA MET A 103 4.38 -1.10 -1.43
C MET A 103 4.09 -0.03 -2.47
N GLN A 104 2.91 0.57 -2.40
CA GLN A 104 2.60 1.78 -3.15
C GLN A 104 3.09 3.00 -2.36
N LEU A 105 4.16 3.62 -2.84
CA LEU A 105 4.66 4.89 -2.31
C LEU A 105 3.80 6.05 -2.84
N GLN A 106 3.29 6.88 -1.93
CA GLN A 106 2.43 8.00 -2.28
C GLN A 106 2.98 9.34 -1.81
N HIS A 107 2.86 10.33 -2.70
CA HIS A 107 2.84 11.75 -2.38
C HIS A 107 1.62 12.36 -3.10
N THR A 108 0.70 12.97 -2.35
CA THR A 108 -0.59 13.44 -2.89
C THR A 108 -0.54 14.86 -3.46
N GLY A 109 0.55 15.57 -3.19
CA GLY A 109 0.80 16.88 -3.78
C GLY A 109 -0.10 17.93 -3.14
N PRO A 110 -0.89 18.69 -3.93
CA PRO A 110 -1.75 19.74 -3.38
C PRO A 110 -2.96 19.21 -2.62
N LEU A 111 -3.32 17.94 -2.79
CA LEU A 111 -4.50 17.35 -2.16
C LEU A 111 -4.16 16.95 -0.72
N SER A 112 -5.00 17.30 0.24
CA SER A 112 -4.93 16.75 1.59
C SER A 112 -6.33 16.78 2.20
N GLN A 113 -6.75 15.65 2.74
CA GLN A 113 -8.02 15.49 3.47
C GLN A 113 -7.78 15.34 4.98
N GLY A 114 -6.51 15.38 5.40
CA GLY A 114 -6.09 15.25 6.79
C GLY A 114 -4.62 14.86 6.85
N ASN A 115 -3.83 15.66 7.56
CA ASN A 115 -2.44 15.35 7.87
C ASN A 115 -2.19 15.72 9.35
N ARG A 116 -1.75 14.75 10.15
CA ARG A 116 -1.52 14.95 11.60
C ARG A 116 -0.31 15.86 11.87
N PHE A 117 0.63 15.93 10.95
CA PHE A 117 1.92 16.61 11.12
C PHE A 117 1.94 18.04 10.58
N ALA A 118 1.14 18.35 9.54
CA ALA A 118 1.15 19.66 8.90
C ALA A 118 -0.19 20.01 8.25
N ASN A 119 -0.49 21.31 8.18
CA ASN A 119 -1.67 21.85 7.48
C ASN A 119 -1.34 22.44 6.10
N GLU A 120 -0.10 22.29 5.64
CA GLU A 120 0.39 22.81 4.36
C GLU A 120 0.49 21.69 3.34
N THR A 121 0.27 22.01 2.07
CA THR A 121 0.51 21.11 0.94
C THR A 121 1.56 21.68 0.00
N VAL A 122 2.17 20.83 -0.81
CA VAL A 122 3.14 21.23 -1.84
C VAL A 122 2.72 20.71 -3.19
N ALA A 123 2.90 21.54 -4.21
CA ALA A 123 2.51 21.22 -5.57
C ALA A 123 3.49 21.83 -6.56
N PRO A 124 3.49 21.36 -7.83
CA PRO A 124 4.32 21.96 -8.87
C PRO A 124 4.03 23.44 -9.12
N SER A 125 2.81 23.90 -8.81
CA SER A 125 2.35 25.28 -8.99
C SER A 125 1.41 25.68 -7.84
N SER A 126 1.25 26.98 -7.60
CA SER A 126 0.34 27.55 -6.59
C SER A 126 -1.14 27.54 -7.04
N ILE A 127 -1.60 26.44 -7.64
CA ILE A 127 -2.98 26.26 -8.09
C ILE A 127 -3.67 25.31 -7.13
N GLN A 128 -4.74 25.75 -6.49
CA GLN A 128 -5.55 24.88 -5.66
C GLN A 128 -6.44 23.98 -6.54
N PRO A 129 -6.41 22.65 -6.37
CA PRO A 129 -7.31 21.77 -7.09
C PRO A 129 -8.75 22.06 -6.71
N ASN A 130 -9.66 22.00 -7.68
CA ASN A 130 -11.09 22.05 -7.40
C ASN A 130 -11.43 20.87 -6.48
N GLN A 131 -12.15 21.15 -5.39
CA GLN A 131 -12.65 20.10 -4.51
C GLN A 131 -13.68 19.27 -5.31
N GLN A 132 -13.47 17.95 -5.35
CA GLN A 132 -14.44 16.98 -5.89
C GLN A 132 -15.43 16.58 -4.80
#